data_AF-A0A1H9B4S6-F1
#
_entry.id   AF-A0A1H9B4S6-F1
#
_cell.length_a   1.000
_cell.length_b   1.000
_cell.length_c   1.000
_cell.angle_alpha   90.00
_cell.angle_beta   90.00
_cell.angle_gamma   90.00
#
_symmetry.space_group_name_H-M   'P 1'
#
loop_
_entity.id
_entity.type
_entity.pdbx_description
1 polymer ?
#
loop_
_entity_poly.entity_id
_entity_poly.type
_entity_poly.pdbx_seq_one_letter_code
_entity_poly.pdbx_strand_id
1 'polypeptide(L)' 'MRLIWTVIWGFLLSLMVVYVITSMTGDTFSFPLAIVLTVIFTISSVVLGEGVIKDDSSY' A
#
# COMPACT_ATOMS: atom_id res chain seq x y z
N MET A 1 5.32 15.15 -4.90
CA MET A 1 4.01 15.18 -4.22
C MET A 1 3.27 13.85 -4.34
N ARG A 2 3.22 13.22 -5.53
CA ARG A 2 2.58 11.91 -5.75
C ARG A 2 3.12 10.78 -4.85
N LEU A 3 4.44 10.56 -4.79
CA LEU A 3 5.03 9.48 -3.98
C LEU A 3 4.75 9.60 -2.48
N ILE A 4 4.84 10.80 -1.90
CA ILE A 4 4.52 11.02 -0.49
C ILE A 4 3.07 10.64 -0.21
N TRP A 5 2.15 11.01 -1.12
CA TRP A 5 0.74 10.67 -1.04
C TRP A 5 0.52 9.15 -1.19
N THR A 6 1.20 8.50 -2.14
CA THR A 6 1.15 7.04 -2.33
C THR A 6 1.59 6.29 -1.07
N VAL A 7 2.64 6.74 -0.38
CA VAL A 7 3.09 6.13 0.88
C VAL A 7 2.08 6.32 2.00
N ILE A 8 1.53 7.54 2.15
CA ILE A 8 0.51 7.83 3.17
C ILE A 8 -0.73 6.96 2.97
N TRP A 9 -1.25 6.88 1.74
CA TRP A 9 -2.42 6.05 1.43
C TRP A 9 -2.10 4.56 1.52
N GLY A 10 -0.91 4.14 1.07
CA GLY A 10 -0.46 2.75 1.20
C GLY A 10 -0.40 2.30 2.65
N PHE A 11 0.08 3.17 3.56
CA PHE A 11 0.12 2.90 5.00
C PHE A 11 -1.28 2.82 5.61
N LEU A 12 -2.14 3.80 5.30
CA LEU A 12 -3.49 3.87 5.86
C LEU A 12 -4.37 2.71 5.39
N LEU A 13 -4.28 2.34 4.10
CA LEU A 13 -4.97 1.16 3.55
C LEU A 13 -4.44 -0.14 4.16
N SER A 14 -3.13 -0.26 4.37
CA SER A 14 -2.55 -1.45 4.98
C SER A 14 -3.01 -1.65 6.42
N LEU A 15 -3.07 -0.58 7.21
CA LEU A 15 -3.65 -0.62 8.56
C LEU A 15 -5.12 -1.10 8.53
N MET A 16 -5.90 -0.58 7.59
CA MET A 16 -7.31 -0.96 7.44
C MET A 16 -7.47 -2.43 7.04
N VAL A 17 -6.65 -2.93 6.12
CA VAL A 17 -6.67 -4.32 5.67
C VAL A 17 -6.32 -5.26 6.83
N VAL A 18 -5.24 -4.98 7.56
CA VAL A 18 -4.85 -5.80 8.71
C VAL A 18 -5.94 -5.81 9.76
N TYR A 19 -6.53 -4.65 10.07
CA TYR A 19 -7.66 -4.55 11.00
C TYR A 19 -8.84 -5.44 10.57
N VAL A 20 -9.26 -5.36 9.30
CA VAL A 20 -10.37 -6.17 8.79
C VAL A 20 -10.06 -7.65 8.89
N ILE A 21 -8.87 -8.08 8.45
CA ILE A 21 -8.48 -9.49 8.52
C ILE A 21 -8.48 -9.98 9.97
N THR A 22 -7.82 -9.25 10.88
CA THR A 22 -7.78 -9.64 12.30
C THR A 22 -9.18 -9.65 12.92
N SER A 23 -10.05 -8.73 12.53
CA SER A 23 -11.44 -8.71 12.98
C SER A 23 -12.28 -9.86 12.42
N MET A 24 -11.99 -10.36 11.22
CA MET A 24 -12.66 -11.52 10.63
C MET A 24 -12.19 -12.83 11.25
N THR A 25 -10.90 -12.94 11.57
CA THR A 25 -10.31 -14.14 12.17
C THR A 25 -10.49 -14.18 13.69
N GLY A 26 -10.91 -13.08 14.32
CA GLY A 26 -10.97 -12.94 15.78
C GLY A 26 -9.58 -12.89 16.44
N ASP A 27 -8.55 -12.55 15.66
CA ASP A 27 -7.16 -12.50 16.11
C ASP A 27 -6.79 -11.08 16.59
N THR A 28 -5.67 -10.97 17.30
CA THR A 28 -5.15 -9.69 17.77
C THR A 28 -4.53 -8.87 16.63
N PHE A 29 -4.67 -7.55 16.73
CA PHE A 29 -4.08 -6.64 15.75
C PHE A 29 -2.55 -6.68 15.80
N SER A 30 -1.94 -7.09 14.69
CA SER A 30 -0.48 -7.14 14.54
C SER A 30 0.04 -5.92 13.78
N PHE A 31 0.59 -4.95 14.51
CA PHE A 31 1.23 -3.78 13.93
C PHE A 31 2.43 -4.11 13.01
N PRO A 32 3.32 -5.08 13.34
CA PRO A 32 4.39 -5.50 12.44
C PRO A 32 3.88 -5.99 11.09
N LEU A 33 2.75 -6.73 11.08
CA LEU A 33 2.13 -7.22 9.85
C LEU A 33 1.64 -6.06 8.98
N ALA A 34 1.05 -5.02 9.58
CA ALA A 34 0.61 -3.83 8.86
C ALA A 34 1.78 -3.05 8.23
N ILE A 35 2.94 -2.97 8.90
CA ILE A 35 4.15 -2.35 8.34
C ILE A 35 4.66 -3.14 7.13
N VAL A 36 4.77 -4.46 7.25
CA VAL A 36 5.21 -5.33 6.14
C VAL A 36 4.28 -5.17 4.93
N LEU A 37 2.97 -5.17 5.18
CA LEU A 37 1.97 -4.97 4.13
C LEU A 37 2.10 -3.59 3.47
N THR A 38 2.37 -2.55 4.25
CA THR A 38 2.60 -1.19 3.74
C THR A 38 3.78 -1.14 2.78
N VAL A 39 4.89 -1.79 3.12
CA VAL A 39 6.08 -1.83 2.26
C VAL A 39 5.76 -2.52 0.93
N ILE A 40 5.07 -3.67 0.98
CA ILE A 40 4.64 -4.42 -0.22
C ILE A 40 3.71 -3.58 -1.08
N PHE A 41 2.72 -2.92 -0.47
CA PHE A 41 1.73 -2.11 -1.17
C PHE A 41 2.36 -0.89 -1.83
N THR A 42 3.31 -0.26 -1.13
CA THR A 42 4.06 0.90 -1.64
C THR A 42 4.90 0.51 -2.85
N ILE A 43 5.69 -0.57 -2.75
CA ILE A 43 6.51 -1.06 -3.86
C ILE A 43 5.62 -1.40 -5.07
N SER A 44 4.53 -2.14 -4.84
CA SER A 44 3.58 -2.51 -5.89
C SER A 44 2.98 -1.28 -6.58
N SER A 45 2.58 -0.28 -5.80
CA SER A 45 2.00 0.96 -6.33
C SER A 45 2.99 1.79 -7.14
N VAL A 46 4.26 1.86 -6.70
CA VAL A 46 5.33 2.56 -7.46
C VAL A 46 5.64 1.83 -8.76
N VAL A 47 5.76 0.51 -8.73
CA VAL A 47 6.00 -0.30 -9.94
C VAL A 47 4.85 -0.16 -10.95
N LEU A 48 3.61 -0.16 -10.49
CA LEU A 48 2.46 0.05 -11.36
C LEU A 48 2.40 1.49 -11.89
N GLY A 49 2.69 2.48 -11.04
CA GLY A 49 2.59 3.89 -11.38
C GLY A 49 3.71 4.42 -12.29
N GLU A 50 4.93 3.87 -12.18
CA GLU A 50 6.10 4.36 -12.93
C GLU A 50 6.68 3.31 -13.89
N GLY A 51 6.48 2.03 -13.61
CA GLY A 51 7.01 0.92 -14.42
C GLY A 51 6.06 0.44 -15.52
N VAL A 52 4.76 0.41 -15.25
CA VAL A 52 3.75 -0.12 -16.19
C VAL A 52 3.12 0.99 -17.03
N ILE A 53 2.79 2.13 -16.41
CA ILE A 53 2.28 3.30 -17.13
C ILE A 53 3.48 4.18 -17.52
N LYS A 54 4.11 3.85 -18.65
CA LYS A 54 5.00 4.79 -19.34
C LYS A 54 4.13 5.77 -20.09
N ASP A 55 4.24 7.05 -19.77
CA ASP A 55 3.63 8.12 -20.56
C ASP A 55 4.21 8.05 -21.98
N ASP A 56 3.39 7.62 -22.94
CA ASP A 56 3.60 7.89 -24.37
C ASP A 56 3.27 9.37 -24.66
N SER A 57 3.86 10.30 -23.91
CA SER A 57 3.78 11.72 -24.23
C SER A 57 4.85 12.06 -25.27
N SER A 58 4.65 11.53 -26.48
CA SER A 58 5.26 12.03 -27.70
C SER A 58 4.28 12.98 -28.40
N TYR A 59 3.96 14.13 -27.82
CA TYR A 59 3.45 15.32 -28.52
C TYR A 59 3.69 16.58 -27.69
#